data_AF-A0AAW2Z574-F1
#
_entry.id   AF-A0AAW2Z574-F1
#
_cell.length_a   1.000
_cell.length_b   1.000
_cell.length_c   1.000
_cell.angle_alpha   90.00
_cell.angle_beta   90.00
_cell.angle_gamma   90.00
#
_symmetry.space_group_name_H-M   'P 1'
#
loop_
_entity.id
_entity.type
_entity.pdbx_description
1 polymer ?
#
loop_
_entity_poly.entity_id
_entity_poly.type
_entity_poly.pdbx_seq_one_letter_code
_entity_poly.pdbx_strand_id
1 'polypeptide(L)'
;MNLVTYDIQNIIKASHIISSDIDTDKLLLNIINIIVKTANASMGAIVVGDRVKAQSNGNQDSLCNIALSTWSNGSIHAINHVSATKSIIVSRCAHEDALFAQDDYVMKNKIKSMMCLPVTRKQKVVAVLYMENNLTTDCFKPDQVNVMTILSTQVAISLENARFFSSQMRITKELAEAEANRKKEQQYHKLQEEFVDRICHEIRNPIQGLLGNCEVLKTITQELEALNLTQYVSKFGDHLDSIHSCAEAIQACGLYQKVITDDVLTLSKLEMNKVKLVNRPMSPFNLIQSVEQMFIADANKKQISLVDDVSDAVKGLIVIADFNRLSQILINLVSNAIKFTKTGGVTIHCDVVQVAAGNKLEVLFSVIDTGMGVDALDRVSIFDRFVQATQRDMSEYSGSGLGLFISKMLSELMGGRIWVESGKEFGMTVGSKFNFTMVCEQAADEQANHYRQSQRRVSDIGISDKSVEDLQLLINLNVLVVEDNLINQRVIVKMLNSLNCTCETANDGVQGYEKYTSGEFDLVLMDVSMPRMNGLDCTKKIREYEREQNKKAVFIVGLSGNARQEHQEHGLASGMNSYVTKPVQKNQIVKFVNNVKQSIQNLQ
;
A
#
# COMPACT_ATOMS: atom_id res chain seq x y z
N MET A 1 12.69 -19.64 -80.04
CA MET A 1 13.53 -19.99 -78.87
C MET A 1 13.59 -18.90 -77.78
N ASN A 2 13.13 -17.65 -78.00
CA ASN A 2 13.23 -16.56 -77.01
C ASN A 2 12.00 -16.34 -76.09
N LEU A 3 10.83 -16.91 -76.38
CA LEU A 3 9.61 -16.74 -75.55
C LEU A 3 9.64 -17.60 -74.27
N VAL A 4 10.14 -18.84 -74.35
CA VAL A 4 10.20 -19.78 -73.20
C VAL A 4 11.18 -19.31 -72.12
N THR A 5 12.25 -18.60 -72.49
CA THR A 5 13.28 -18.10 -71.55
C THR A 5 12.80 -16.89 -70.73
N TYR A 6 11.89 -16.09 -71.29
CA TYR A 6 11.34 -14.90 -70.64
C TYR A 6 10.38 -15.26 -69.50
N ASP A 7 9.56 -16.30 -69.67
CA ASP A 7 8.63 -16.77 -68.64
C ASP A 7 9.36 -17.39 -67.44
N ILE A 8 10.44 -18.14 -67.66
CA ILE A 8 11.20 -18.77 -66.56
C ILE A 8 11.84 -17.71 -65.64
N GLN A 9 12.42 -16.63 -66.20
CA GLN A 9 13.00 -15.56 -65.40
C GLN A 9 11.94 -14.82 -64.56
N ASN A 10 10.74 -14.61 -65.11
CA ASN A 10 9.63 -14.00 -64.39
C ASN A 10 9.11 -14.91 -63.28
N ILE A 11 9.03 -16.23 -63.49
CA ILE A 11 8.65 -17.21 -62.47
C ILE A 11 9.66 -17.25 -61.33
N ILE A 12 10.97 -17.24 -61.63
CA ILE A 12 12.02 -17.25 -60.60
C ILE A 12 11.99 -15.97 -59.78
N LYS A 13 11.84 -14.80 -60.42
CA LYS A 13 11.70 -13.51 -59.72
C LYS A 13 10.45 -13.49 -58.84
N ALA A 14 9.31 -13.92 -59.38
CA ALA A 14 8.05 -14.02 -58.64
C ALA A 14 8.18 -14.96 -57.43
N SER A 15 8.75 -16.14 -57.63
CA SER A 15 8.97 -17.13 -56.57
C SER A 15 9.89 -16.60 -55.46
N HIS A 16 10.95 -15.87 -55.84
CA HIS A 16 11.88 -15.28 -54.88
C HIS A 16 11.20 -14.20 -54.02
N ILE A 17 10.45 -13.27 -54.63
CA ILE A 17 9.72 -12.22 -53.91
C ILE A 17 8.67 -12.84 -52.96
N ILE A 18 7.93 -13.86 -53.42
CA ILE A 18 6.94 -14.56 -52.58
C ILE A 18 7.61 -15.30 -51.42
N SER A 19 8.86 -15.76 -51.57
CA SER A 19 9.57 -16.48 -50.52
C SER A 19 10.26 -15.60 -49.48
N SER A 20 10.54 -14.33 -49.80
CA SER A 20 11.35 -13.45 -48.94
C SER A 20 10.58 -12.78 -47.81
N ASP A 21 9.24 -12.70 -47.90
CA ASP A 21 8.44 -11.98 -46.93
C ASP A 21 7.97 -12.85 -45.77
N ILE A 22 8.29 -12.40 -44.55
CA ILE A 22 7.86 -13.02 -43.28
C ILE A 22 6.59 -12.34 -42.75
N ASP A 23 6.37 -11.09 -43.14
CA ASP A 23 5.18 -10.31 -42.82
C ASP A 23 4.02 -10.76 -43.72
N THR A 24 2.93 -11.25 -43.09
CA THR A 24 1.79 -11.82 -43.81
C THR A 24 1.09 -10.78 -44.69
N ASP A 25 1.04 -9.52 -44.26
CA ASP A 25 0.33 -8.45 -44.96
C ASP A 25 1.12 -8.00 -46.19
N LYS A 26 2.44 -7.83 -46.06
CA LYS A 26 3.32 -7.53 -47.20
C LYS A 26 3.36 -8.68 -48.20
N LEU A 27 3.42 -9.91 -47.70
CA LEU A 27 3.40 -11.12 -48.51
C LEU A 27 2.11 -11.18 -49.37
N LEU A 28 0.94 -10.92 -48.78
CA LEU A 28 -0.33 -10.94 -49.50
C LEU A 28 -0.41 -9.88 -50.61
N LEU A 29 0.12 -8.67 -50.36
CA LEU A 29 0.21 -7.61 -51.38
C LEU A 29 1.14 -7.99 -52.53
N ASN A 30 2.31 -8.55 -52.20
CA ASN A 30 3.27 -8.99 -53.22
C ASN A 30 2.70 -10.15 -54.06
N ILE A 31 2.03 -11.11 -53.42
CA ILE A 31 1.38 -12.22 -54.11
C ILE A 31 0.31 -11.72 -55.07
N ILE A 32 -0.59 -10.82 -54.65
CA ILE A 32 -1.68 -10.37 -55.53
C ILE A 32 -1.15 -9.57 -56.72
N ASN A 33 -0.15 -8.70 -56.49
CA ASN A 33 0.49 -7.91 -57.54
C ASN A 33 1.14 -8.81 -58.61
N ILE A 34 1.89 -9.82 -58.17
CA ILE A 34 2.56 -10.79 -59.04
C ILE A 34 1.54 -11.59 -59.84
N ILE A 35 0.51 -12.13 -59.18
CA ILE A 35 -0.48 -12.99 -59.82
C ILE A 35 -1.28 -12.23 -60.88
N VAL A 36 -1.75 -11.02 -60.57
CA VAL A 36 -2.52 -10.20 -61.52
C VAL A 36 -1.67 -9.83 -62.75
N LYS A 37 -0.40 -9.43 -62.54
CA LYS A 37 0.51 -9.10 -63.65
C LYS A 37 0.89 -10.29 -64.50
N THR A 38 1.25 -11.42 -63.88
CA THR A 38 1.69 -12.62 -64.62
C THR A 38 0.53 -13.29 -65.35
N ALA A 39 -0.69 -13.24 -64.81
CA ALA A 39 -1.88 -13.79 -65.48
C ALA A 39 -2.49 -12.85 -66.53
N ASN A 40 -2.00 -11.60 -66.62
CA ASN A 40 -2.61 -10.54 -67.43
C ASN A 40 -4.10 -10.32 -67.08
N ALA A 41 -4.41 -10.39 -65.78
CA ALA A 41 -5.76 -10.21 -65.26
C ALA A 41 -6.07 -8.71 -65.07
N SER A 42 -7.33 -8.32 -65.26
CA SER A 42 -7.79 -6.96 -64.91
C SER A 42 -8.16 -6.85 -63.44
N MET A 43 -8.48 -7.96 -62.78
CA MET A 43 -8.81 -8.01 -61.38
C MET A 43 -8.37 -9.35 -60.78
N GLY A 44 -7.95 -9.36 -59.53
CA GLY A 44 -7.68 -10.57 -58.78
C GLY A 44 -7.93 -10.42 -57.29
N ALA A 45 -8.12 -11.56 -56.62
CA ALA A 45 -8.30 -11.63 -55.18
C ALA A 45 -7.66 -12.89 -54.57
N ILE A 46 -7.19 -12.75 -53.33
CA ILE A 46 -6.70 -13.85 -52.49
C ILE A 46 -7.72 -14.08 -51.38
N VAL A 47 -8.33 -15.25 -51.36
CA VAL A 47 -9.31 -15.66 -50.35
C VAL A 47 -8.71 -16.70 -49.44
N VAL A 48 -8.82 -16.49 -48.14
CA VAL A 48 -8.26 -17.37 -47.12
C VAL A 48 -9.36 -17.72 -46.13
N GLY A 49 -9.82 -18.97 -46.16
CA GLY A 49 -11.03 -19.37 -45.45
C GLY A 49 -12.26 -18.71 -46.07
N ASP A 50 -13.08 -18.04 -45.26
CA ASP A 50 -14.29 -17.32 -45.66
C ASP A 50 -14.06 -15.81 -45.86
N ARG A 51 -12.80 -15.36 -45.98
CA ARG A 51 -12.48 -13.94 -46.08
C ARG A 51 -11.55 -13.62 -47.24
N VAL A 52 -11.85 -12.53 -47.92
CA VAL A 52 -10.95 -11.91 -48.90
C VAL A 52 -9.89 -11.13 -48.13
N LYS A 53 -8.62 -11.49 -48.35
CA LYS A 53 -7.44 -10.97 -47.64
C LYS A 53 -6.66 -9.93 -48.44
N ALA A 54 -6.67 -10.06 -49.76
CA ALA A 54 -6.10 -9.06 -50.66
C ALA A 54 -6.88 -9.05 -51.97
N GLN A 55 -6.95 -7.91 -52.62
CA GLN A 55 -7.52 -7.75 -53.96
C GLN A 55 -6.74 -6.69 -54.75
N SER A 56 -6.74 -6.81 -56.07
CA SER A 56 -6.12 -5.87 -57.00
C SER A 56 -6.99 -5.71 -58.23
N ASN A 57 -7.25 -4.46 -58.63
CA ASN A 57 -8.01 -4.11 -59.83
C ASN A 57 -7.10 -3.72 -61.02
N GLY A 58 -5.84 -4.19 -61.01
CA GLY A 58 -4.83 -3.90 -62.04
C GLY A 58 -4.11 -2.56 -61.86
N ASN A 59 -4.73 -1.58 -61.20
CA ASN A 59 -4.13 -0.25 -60.94
C ASN A 59 -3.80 -0.02 -59.47
N GLN A 60 -4.54 -0.62 -58.54
CA GLN A 60 -4.38 -0.45 -57.10
C GLN A 60 -4.51 -1.80 -56.38
N ASP A 61 -3.48 -2.14 -55.61
CA ASP A 61 -3.46 -3.32 -54.73
C ASP A 61 -3.93 -2.91 -53.34
N SER A 62 -4.78 -3.71 -52.71
CA SER A 62 -5.30 -3.42 -51.38
C SER A 62 -5.38 -4.66 -50.50
N LEU A 63 -4.93 -4.50 -49.26
CA LEU A 63 -5.25 -5.44 -48.19
C LEU A 63 -6.70 -5.24 -47.79
N CYS A 64 -7.39 -6.35 -47.61
CA CYS A 64 -8.76 -6.36 -47.17
C CYS A 64 -8.98 -7.45 -46.13
N ASN A 65 -10.07 -7.35 -45.38
CA ASN A 65 -10.48 -8.40 -44.47
C ASN A 65 -12.00 -8.51 -44.54
N ILE A 66 -12.52 -8.79 -45.73
CA ILE A 66 -13.95 -8.74 -46.05
C ILE A 66 -14.50 -10.16 -46.01
N ALA A 67 -15.66 -10.37 -45.37
CA ALA A 67 -16.33 -11.67 -45.42
C ALA A 67 -16.77 -11.97 -46.86
N LEU A 68 -16.49 -13.18 -47.34
CA LEU A 68 -16.75 -13.59 -48.72
C LEU A 68 -18.22 -13.39 -49.11
N SER A 69 -19.15 -13.59 -48.18
CA SER A 69 -20.59 -13.35 -48.37
C SER A 69 -20.96 -11.90 -48.68
N THR A 70 -20.12 -10.95 -48.26
CA THR A 70 -20.33 -9.50 -48.44
C THR A 70 -19.47 -8.91 -49.56
N TRP A 71 -18.62 -9.73 -50.19
CA TRP A 71 -17.70 -9.27 -51.21
C TRP A 71 -18.39 -9.15 -52.57
N SER A 72 -18.41 -7.94 -53.14
CA SER A 72 -19.15 -7.61 -54.36
C SER A 72 -18.29 -7.51 -55.62
N ASN A 73 -16.99 -7.81 -55.53
CA ASN A 73 -16.01 -7.49 -56.59
C ASN A 73 -15.47 -8.74 -57.30
N GLY A 74 -16.21 -9.85 -57.27
CA GLY A 74 -15.85 -11.09 -57.96
C GLY A 74 -16.89 -12.20 -57.78
N SER A 75 -16.72 -13.30 -58.53
CA SER A 75 -17.58 -14.47 -58.45
C SER A 75 -17.35 -15.28 -57.17
N ILE A 76 -18.28 -15.16 -56.23
CA ILE A 76 -18.33 -16.01 -55.03
C ILE A 76 -18.57 -17.47 -55.41
N HIS A 77 -19.36 -17.72 -56.46
CA HIS A 77 -19.64 -19.07 -56.95
C HIS A 77 -18.36 -19.80 -57.36
N ALA A 78 -17.50 -19.16 -58.16
CA ALA A 78 -16.22 -19.71 -58.57
C ALA A 78 -15.33 -20.05 -57.38
N ILE A 79 -15.23 -19.15 -56.40
CA ILE A 79 -14.38 -19.32 -55.21
C ILE A 79 -14.87 -20.49 -54.36
N ASN A 80 -16.18 -20.58 -54.11
CA ASN A 80 -16.76 -21.68 -53.34
C ASN A 80 -16.62 -23.02 -54.06
N HIS A 81 -16.82 -23.05 -55.38
CA HIS A 81 -16.64 -24.25 -56.18
C HIS A 81 -15.20 -24.77 -56.10
N VAL A 82 -14.20 -23.90 -56.31
CA VAL A 82 -12.77 -24.26 -56.22
C VAL A 82 -12.39 -24.66 -54.81
N SER A 83 -12.88 -23.96 -53.78
CA SER A 83 -12.60 -24.30 -52.39
C SER A 83 -13.16 -25.69 -52.01
N ALA A 84 -14.30 -26.09 -52.57
CA ALA A 84 -14.93 -27.38 -52.29
C ALA A 84 -14.33 -28.53 -53.11
N THR A 85 -14.13 -28.33 -54.41
CA THR A 85 -13.73 -29.38 -55.36
C THR A 85 -12.21 -29.52 -55.52
N LYS A 86 -11.44 -28.48 -55.16
CA LYS A 86 -10.00 -28.37 -55.41
C LYS A 86 -9.61 -28.46 -56.88
N SER A 87 -10.57 -28.30 -57.81
CA SER A 87 -10.31 -28.20 -59.24
C SER A 87 -9.97 -26.77 -59.61
N ILE A 88 -9.21 -26.59 -60.69
CA ILE A 88 -8.96 -25.28 -61.29
C ILE A 88 -10.12 -24.99 -62.24
N ILE A 89 -10.70 -23.80 -62.16
CA ILE A 89 -11.68 -23.31 -63.14
C ILE A 89 -10.97 -22.35 -64.08
N VAL A 90 -11.09 -22.60 -65.38
CA VAL A 90 -10.64 -21.68 -66.44
C VAL A 90 -11.78 -21.54 -67.44
N SER A 91 -12.30 -20.32 -67.60
CA SER A 91 -13.36 -20.03 -68.55
C SER A 91 -12.88 -19.05 -69.60
N ARG A 92 -13.10 -19.40 -70.88
CA ARG A 92 -12.73 -18.61 -72.05
C ARG A 92 -13.69 -17.45 -72.31
N CYS A 93 -14.96 -17.65 -71.92
CA CYS A 93 -16.04 -16.68 -72.04
C CYS A 93 -16.99 -16.84 -70.84
N ALA A 94 -16.67 -16.22 -69.69
CA ALA A 94 -17.35 -16.53 -68.43
C ALA A 94 -18.85 -16.21 -68.44
N HIS A 95 -19.28 -15.13 -69.10
CA HIS A 95 -20.71 -14.78 -69.24
C HIS A 95 -21.49 -15.65 -70.25
N GLU A 96 -20.81 -16.51 -71.02
CA GLU A 96 -21.42 -17.49 -71.92
C GLU A 96 -21.24 -18.94 -71.40
N ASP A 97 -20.51 -19.12 -70.30
CA ASP A 97 -20.21 -20.41 -69.71
C ASP A 97 -21.38 -20.88 -68.83
N ALA A 98 -21.87 -22.09 -69.08
CA ALA A 98 -22.98 -22.69 -68.33
C ALA A 98 -22.69 -22.78 -66.82
N LEU A 99 -21.42 -22.86 -66.42
CA LEU A 99 -21.01 -22.89 -65.02
C LEU A 99 -21.39 -21.61 -64.26
N PHE A 100 -21.47 -20.47 -64.95
CA PHE A 100 -21.72 -19.15 -64.34
C PHE A 100 -23.06 -18.54 -64.71
N ALA A 101 -23.96 -19.29 -65.36
CA ALA A 101 -25.27 -18.81 -65.79
C ALA A 101 -26.15 -18.28 -64.64
N GLN A 102 -25.90 -18.72 -63.40
CA GLN A 102 -26.59 -18.29 -62.18
C GLN A 102 -25.75 -17.34 -61.31
N ASP A 103 -24.58 -16.90 -61.77
CA ASP A 103 -23.72 -15.97 -61.04
C ASP A 103 -24.05 -14.51 -61.44
N ASP A 104 -24.75 -13.81 -60.55
CA ASP A 104 -25.18 -12.43 -60.76
C ASP A 104 -24.02 -11.47 -61.08
N TYR A 105 -22.84 -11.67 -60.48
CA TYR A 105 -21.69 -10.81 -60.70
C TYR A 105 -21.14 -11.01 -62.12
N VAL A 106 -20.98 -12.27 -62.54
CA VAL A 106 -20.45 -12.62 -63.87
C VAL A 106 -21.35 -12.09 -64.98
N MET A 107 -22.67 -12.28 -64.83
CA MET A 107 -23.66 -11.87 -65.82
C MET A 107 -23.80 -10.34 -65.88
N LYS A 108 -23.85 -9.66 -64.73
CA LYS A 108 -23.99 -8.20 -64.66
C LYS A 108 -22.79 -7.48 -65.27
N ASN A 109 -21.58 -7.94 -64.98
CA ASN A 109 -20.34 -7.30 -65.43
C ASN A 109 -19.83 -7.83 -66.77
N LYS A 110 -20.52 -8.82 -67.38
CA LYS A 110 -20.15 -9.46 -68.65
C LYS A 110 -18.68 -9.90 -68.69
N ILE A 111 -18.26 -10.61 -67.65
CA ILE A 111 -16.86 -11.05 -67.49
C ILE A 111 -16.47 -11.90 -68.70
N LYS A 112 -15.33 -11.59 -69.34
CA LYS A 112 -14.89 -12.30 -70.55
C LYS A 112 -14.08 -13.53 -70.20
N SER A 113 -12.95 -13.40 -69.51
CA SER A 113 -12.17 -14.57 -69.09
C SER A 113 -12.10 -14.65 -67.57
N MET A 114 -12.10 -15.87 -67.03
CA MET A 114 -11.95 -16.09 -65.58
C MET A 114 -11.00 -17.26 -65.31
N MET A 115 -10.16 -17.11 -64.28
CA MET A 115 -9.36 -18.19 -63.72
C MET A 115 -9.52 -18.19 -62.20
N CYS A 116 -9.86 -19.36 -61.64
CA CYS A 116 -9.91 -19.56 -60.20
C CYS A 116 -9.14 -20.84 -59.87
N LEU A 117 -8.14 -20.75 -58.99
CA LEU A 117 -7.28 -21.88 -58.64
C LEU A 117 -7.08 -22.03 -57.13
N PRO A 118 -7.00 -23.28 -56.62
CA PRO A 118 -6.79 -23.53 -55.21
C PRO A 118 -5.29 -23.49 -54.88
N VAL A 119 -4.96 -22.81 -53.79
CA VAL A 119 -3.64 -22.87 -53.15
C VAL A 119 -3.68 -24.01 -52.14
N THR A 120 -3.04 -25.13 -52.44
CA THR A 120 -3.12 -26.33 -51.60
C THR A 120 -1.79 -26.69 -50.95
N ARG A 121 -1.86 -27.18 -49.71
CA ARG A 121 -0.72 -27.79 -49.00
C ARG A 121 -1.22 -28.98 -48.20
N LYS A 122 -0.54 -30.14 -48.30
CA LYS A 122 -0.94 -31.40 -47.65
C LYS A 122 -2.44 -31.72 -47.87
N GLN A 123 -2.92 -31.60 -49.11
CA GLN A 123 -4.33 -31.83 -49.51
C GLN A 123 -5.38 -30.89 -48.91
N LYS A 124 -5.01 -29.85 -48.15
CA LYS A 124 -5.91 -28.80 -47.67
C LYS A 124 -5.79 -27.54 -48.51
N VAL A 125 -6.92 -26.90 -48.80
CA VAL A 125 -6.94 -25.57 -49.44
C VAL A 125 -6.57 -24.53 -48.37
N VAL A 126 -5.43 -23.87 -48.55
CA VAL A 126 -4.92 -22.83 -47.65
C VAL A 126 -5.44 -21.46 -48.10
N ALA A 127 -5.62 -21.27 -49.40
CA ALA A 127 -6.21 -20.08 -50.01
C ALA A 127 -6.85 -20.42 -51.37
N VAL A 128 -7.62 -19.51 -51.93
CA VAL A 128 -8.11 -19.54 -53.31
C VAL A 128 -7.65 -18.25 -53.99
N LEU A 129 -7.10 -18.40 -55.20
CA LEU A 129 -6.69 -17.30 -56.05
C LEU A 129 -7.75 -17.10 -57.13
N TYR A 130 -8.36 -15.93 -57.13
CA TYR A 130 -9.37 -15.53 -58.10
C TYR A 130 -8.77 -14.50 -59.05
N MET A 131 -9.03 -14.64 -60.35
CA MET A 131 -8.61 -13.72 -61.40
C MET A 131 -9.67 -13.61 -62.49
N GLU A 132 -9.85 -12.41 -63.02
CA GLU A 132 -10.73 -12.14 -64.16
C GLU A 132 -10.11 -11.15 -65.15
N ASN A 133 -10.56 -11.23 -66.39
CA ASN A 133 -10.25 -10.26 -67.43
C ASN A 133 -11.53 -9.86 -68.16
N ASN A 134 -11.85 -8.55 -68.15
CA ASN A 134 -13.09 -8.02 -68.74
C ASN A 134 -12.90 -7.49 -70.17
N LEU A 135 -11.67 -7.50 -70.69
CA LEU A 135 -11.32 -6.94 -72.00
C LEU A 135 -11.14 -8.02 -73.07
N THR A 136 -10.59 -9.18 -72.70
CA THR A 136 -10.17 -10.22 -73.65
C THR A 136 -10.82 -11.56 -73.30
N THR A 137 -11.41 -12.24 -74.29
CA THR A 137 -11.84 -13.64 -74.21
C THR A 137 -10.64 -14.58 -74.41
N ASP A 138 -10.68 -15.76 -73.81
CA ASP A 138 -9.58 -16.75 -73.83
C ASP A 138 -8.23 -16.15 -73.38
N CYS A 139 -8.26 -15.25 -72.39
CA CYS A 139 -7.09 -14.55 -71.89
C CYS A 139 -6.10 -15.47 -71.16
N PHE A 140 -6.60 -16.58 -70.61
CA PHE A 140 -5.86 -17.48 -69.73
C PHE A 140 -5.46 -18.77 -70.48
N LYS A 141 -4.30 -18.73 -71.14
CA LYS A 141 -3.81 -19.84 -71.96
C LYS A 141 -3.25 -20.99 -71.09
N PRO A 142 -3.15 -22.23 -71.63
CA PRO A 142 -2.62 -23.37 -70.89
C PRO A 142 -1.25 -23.14 -70.24
N ASP A 143 -0.34 -22.43 -70.91
CA ASP A 143 0.98 -22.10 -70.35
C ASP A 143 0.88 -21.19 -69.12
N GLN A 144 -0.03 -20.20 -69.13
CA GLN A 144 -0.27 -19.33 -67.98
C GLN A 144 -0.92 -20.07 -66.82
N VAL A 145 -1.81 -21.03 -67.10
CA VAL A 145 -2.41 -21.90 -66.07
C VAL A 145 -1.33 -22.75 -65.39
N ASN A 146 -0.37 -23.29 -66.16
CA ASN A 146 0.76 -24.03 -65.61
C ASN A 146 1.64 -23.16 -64.72
N VAL A 147 1.96 -21.94 -65.16
CA VAL A 147 2.72 -20.96 -64.37
C VAL A 147 2.00 -20.62 -63.06
N MET A 148 0.70 -20.34 -63.12
CA MET A 148 -0.11 -20.04 -61.94
C MET A 148 -0.19 -21.21 -60.97
N THR A 149 -0.25 -22.44 -61.48
CA THR A 149 -0.25 -23.64 -60.65
C THR A 149 1.06 -23.79 -59.87
N ILE A 150 2.21 -23.54 -60.52
CA ILE A 150 3.53 -23.55 -59.84
C ILE A 150 3.59 -22.45 -58.77
N LEU A 151 3.21 -21.22 -59.12
CA LEU A 151 3.18 -20.10 -58.17
C LEU A 151 2.24 -20.35 -57.01
N SER A 152 1.09 -20.98 -57.23
CA SER A 152 0.13 -21.32 -56.15
C SER A 152 0.74 -22.23 -55.10
N THR A 153 1.60 -23.18 -55.50
CA THR A 153 2.30 -24.07 -54.57
C THR A 153 3.29 -23.28 -53.71
N GLN A 154 4.02 -22.35 -54.32
CA GLN A 154 4.96 -21.48 -53.62
C GLN A 154 4.24 -20.53 -52.64
N VAL A 155 3.11 -19.95 -53.08
CA VAL A 155 2.23 -19.14 -52.23
C VAL A 155 1.77 -19.92 -50.99
N ALA A 156 1.42 -21.21 -51.16
CA ALA A 156 1.01 -22.06 -50.05
C ALA A 156 2.12 -22.21 -48.99
N ILE A 157 3.36 -22.37 -49.43
CA ILE A 157 4.53 -22.51 -48.55
C ILE A 157 4.77 -21.21 -47.77
N SER A 158 4.82 -20.07 -48.47
CA SER A 158 5.11 -18.78 -47.87
C SER A 158 4.04 -18.35 -46.86
N LEU A 159 2.75 -18.55 -47.17
CA LEU A 159 1.67 -18.18 -46.26
C LEU A 159 1.71 -18.96 -44.94
N GLU A 160 2.05 -20.25 -44.97
CA GLU A 160 2.17 -21.05 -43.75
C GLU A 160 3.45 -20.71 -42.97
N ASN A 161 4.55 -20.41 -43.66
CA ASN A 161 5.77 -19.94 -43.00
C ASN A 161 5.52 -18.62 -42.26
N ALA A 162 4.92 -17.64 -42.93
CA ALA A 162 4.55 -16.35 -42.33
C ALA A 162 3.64 -16.54 -41.10
N ARG A 163 2.64 -17.44 -41.19
CA ARG A 163 1.80 -17.82 -40.05
C ARG A 163 2.59 -18.44 -38.91
N PHE A 164 3.47 -19.40 -39.19
CA PHE A 164 4.30 -20.05 -38.18
C PHE A 164 5.21 -19.05 -37.46
N PHE A 165 5.90 -18.18 -38.21
CA PHE A 165 6.75 -17.13 -37.64
C PHE A 165 5.95 -16.17 -36.75
N SER A 166 4.77 -15.72 -37.20
CA SER A 166 3.91 -14.83 -36.39
C SER A 166 3.46 -15.50 -35.08
N SER A 167 3.10 -16.79 -35.13
CA SER A 167 2.72 -17.54 -33.94
C SER A 167 3.90 -17.72 -32.98
N GLN A 168 5.10 -17.98 -33.50
CA GLN A 168 6.29 -18.12 -32.66
C GLN A 168 6.67 -16.80 -32.00
N MET A 169 6.65 -15.69 -32.72
CA MET A 169 6.89 -14.36 -32.14
C MET A 169 5.89 -14.02 -31.02
N ARG A 170 4.64 -14.44 -31.16
CA ARG A 170 3.64 -14.25 -30.10
C ARG A 170 3.98 -15.06 -28.85
N ILE A 171 4.29 -16.36 -29.02
CA ILE A 171 4.64 -17.26 -27.90
C ILE A 171 5.91 -16.78 -27.19
N THR A 172 6.95 -16.38 -27.94
CA THR A 172 8.19 -15.88 -27.34
C THR A 172 7.98 -14.59 -26.57
N LYS A 173 7.11 -13.70 -27.05
CA LYS A 173 6.74 -12.48 -26.33
C LYS A 173 6.00 -12.80 -25.02
N GLU A 174 4.99 -13.67 -25.08
CA GLU A 174 4.23 -14.11 -23.88
C GLU A 174 5.15 -14.78 -22.84
N LEU A 175 6.10 -15.61 -23.29
CA LEU A 175 7.07 -16.25 -22.42
C LEU A 175 8.00 -15.23 -21.75
N ALA A 176 8.51 -14.26 -22.51
CA ALA A 176 9.37 -13.20 -21.98
C ALA A 176 8.65 -12.34 -20.91
N GLU A 177 7.37 -12.02 -21.13
CA GLU A 177 6.53 -11.32 -20.16
C GLU A 177 6.31 -12.16 -18.90
N ALA A 178 6.02 -13.46 -19.05
CA ALA A 178 5.85 -14.38 -17.92
C ALA A 178 7.13 -14.57 -17.11
N GLU A 179 8.29 -14.71 -17.75
CA GLU A 179 9.59 -14.80 -17.08
C GLU A 179 9.94 -13.51 -16.32
N ALA A 180 9.64 -12.35 -16.90
CA ALA A 180 9.84 -11.07 -16.24
C ALA A 180 8.97 -10.94 -14.97
N ASN A 181 7.70 -11.35 -15.04
CA ASN A 181 6.81 -11.37 -13.88
C ASN A 181 7.29 -12.36 -12.81
N ARG A 182 7.69 -13.57 -13.21
CA ARG A 182 8.22 -14.58 -12.28
C ARG A 182 9.49 -14.09 -11.57
N LYS A 183 10.40 -13.41 -12.27
CA LYS A 183 11.60 -12.82 -11.64
C LYS A 183 11.25 -11.76 -10.60
N LYS A 184 10.25 -10.91 -10.88
CA LYS A 184 9.76 -9.90 -9.92
C LYS A 184 9.15 -10.56 -8.68
N GLU A 185 8.32 -11.58 -8.85
CA GLU A 185 7.73 -12.34 -7.73
C GLU A 185 8.81 -13.03 -6.88
N GLN A 186 9.81 -13.65 -7.51
CA GLN A 186 10.91 -14.28 -6.78
C GLN A 186 11.75 -13.28 -5.98
N GLN A 187 12.04 -12.10 -6.56
CA GLN A 187 12.71 -11.02 -5.84
C GLN A 187 11.89 -10.55 -4.63
N TYR A 188 10.58 -10.42 -4.81
CA TYR A 188 9.68 -10.03 -3.73
C TYR A 188 9.63 -11.06 -2.59
N HIS A 189 9.52 -12.36 -2.93
CA HIS A 189 9.58 -13.43 -1.94
C HIS A 189 10.89 -13.44 -1.15
N LYS A 190 12.02 -13.23 -1.84
CA LYS A 190 13.32 -13.16 -1.17
C LYS A 190 13.39 -11.98 -0.19
N LEU A 191 12.91 -10.80 -0.59
CA LEU A 191 12.85 -9.63 0.29
C LEU A 191 11.94 -9.86 1.52
N GLN A 192 10.85 -10.62 1.36
CA GLN A 192 9.98 -11.02 2.46
C GLN A 192 10.67 -11.97 3.45
N GLU A 193 11.40 -12.98 2.96
CA GLU A 193 12.17 -13.89 3.82
C GLU A 193 13.25 -13.13 4.60
N GLU A 194 14.07 -12.32 3.92
CA GLU A 194 15.10 -11.48 4.55
C GLU A 194 14.52 -10.49 5.57
N PHE A 195 13.27 -10.07 5.38
CA PHE A 195 12.56 -9.23 6.34
C PHE A 195 12.13 -9.99 7.60
N VAL A 196 11.58 -11.20 7.45
CA VAL A 196 11.18 -12.03 8.61
C VAL A 196 12.38 -12.31 9.49
N ASP A 197 13.53 -12.64 8.89
CA ASP A 197 14.78 -12.85 9.62
C ASP A 197 15.20 -11.58 10.38
N ARG A 198 15.18 -10.41 9.72
CA ARG A 198 15.51 -9.12 10.35
C ARG A 198 14.60 -8.78 11.53
N ILE A 199 13.28 -8.94 11.39
CA ILE A 199 12.36 -8.73 12.52
C ILE A 199 12.66 -9.70 13.66
N CYS A 200 12.88 -10.97 13.35
CA CYS A 200 13.15 -11.96 14.38
C CYS A 200 14.40 -11.57 15.18
N HIS A 201 15.43 -11.06 14.51
CA HIS A 201 16.62 -10.50 15.17
C HIS A 201 16.30 -9.24 15.99
N GLU A 202 15.55 -8.30 15.45
CA GLU A 202 15.19 -7.06 16.14
C GLU A 202 14.25 -7.26 17.34
N ILE A 203 13.41 -8.30 17.32
CA ILE A 203 12.61 -8.72 18.47
C ILE A 203 13.48 -9.45 19.50
N ARG A 204 14.42 -10.29 19.07
CA ARG A 204 15.25 -11.10 19.98
C ARG A 204 16.24 -10.26 20.78
N ASN A 205 16.87 -9.27 20.18
CA ASN A 205 17.88 -8.43 20.83
C ASN A 205 17.38 -7.72 22.11
N PRO A 206 16.26 -6.96 22.11
CA PRO A 206 15.73 -6.35 23.32
C PRO A 206 15.26 -7.38 24.35
N ILE A 207 14.75 -8.54 23.91
CA ILE A 207 14.40 -9.64 24.84
C ILE A 207 15.63 -10.16 25.58
N GLN A 208 16.76 -10.33 24.88
CA GLN A 208 18.02 -10.72 25.52
C GLN A 208 18.51 -9.65 26.49
N GLY A 209 18.40 -8.37 26.12
CA GLY A 209 18.69 -7.24 27.01
C GLY A 209 17.82 -7.24 28.27
N LEU A 210 16.50 -7.47 28.12
CA LEU A 210 15.56 -7.59 29.23
C LEU A 210 15.95 -8.73 30.18
N LEU A 211 16.16 -9.93 29.64
CA LEU A 211 16.52 -11.11 30.44
C LEU A 211 17.86 -10.91 31.16
N GLY A 212 18.86 -10.33 30.49
CA GLY A 212 20.16 -10.03 31.08
C GLY A 212 20.05 -9.06 32.26
N ASN A 213 19.36 -7.93 32.08
CA ASN A 213 19.16 -6.95 33.16
C ASN A 213 18.31 -7.52 34.31
N CYS A 214 17.32 -8.37 34.02
CA CYS A 214 16.56 -9.08 35.05
C CYS A 214 17.45 -10.04 35.86
N GLU A 215 18.39 -10.75 35.22
CA GLU A 215 19.30 -11.66 35.92
C GLU A 215 20.32 -10.89 36.79
N VAL A 216 20.79 -9.73 36.32
CA VAL A 216 21.62 -8.82 37.13
C VAL A 216 20.84 -8.30 38.34
N LEU A 217 19.60 -7.82 38.15
CA LEU A 217 18.74 -7.39 39.26
C LEU A 217 18.52 -8.51 40.28
N LYS A 218 18.25 -9.73 39.81
CA LYS A 218 18.09 -10.90 40.66
C LYS A 218 19.35 -11.20 41.47
N THR A 219 20.52 -11.13 40.84
CA THR A 219 21.81 -11.31 41.51
C THR A 219 22.03 -10.24 42.58
N ILE A 220 21.79 -8.97 42.26
CA ILE A 220 21.89 -7.87 43.23
C ILE A 220 20.93 -8.09 44.42
N THR A 221 19.69 -8.49 44.16
CA THR A 221 18.74 -8.75 45.26
C THR A 221 19.17 -9.90 46.16
N GLN A 222 19.73 -10.98 45.60
CA GLN A 222 20.26 -12.10 46.37
C GLN A 222 21.49 -11.71 47.20
N GLU A 223 22.38 -10.89 46.63
CA GLU A 223 23.53 -10.34 47.36
C GLU A 223 23.07 -9.50 48.53
N LEU A 224 22.10 -8.59 48.34
CA LEU A 224 21.56 -7.73 49.39
C LEU A 224 20.86 -8.52 50.50
N GLU A 225 20.14 -9.59 50.18
CA GLU A 225 19.49 -10.48 51.16
C GLU A 225 20.50 -11.22 52.05
N ALA A 226 21.72 -11.48 51.55
CA ALA A 226 22.77 -12.19 52.28
C ALA A 226 23.62 -11.28 53.19
N LEU A 227 23.44 -9.96 53.16
CA LEU A 227 24.25 -9.01 53.93
C LEU A 227 23.71 -8.82 55.36
N ASN A 228 24.62 -8.69 56.33
CA ASN A 228 24.30 -8.16 57.65
C ASN A 228 24.10 -6.63 57.60
N LEU A 229 23.34 -6.07 58.56
CA LEU A 229 22.96 -4.65 58.64
C LEU A 229 24.10 -3.65 58.39
N THR A 230 25.32 -3.92 58.87
CA THR A 230 26.48 -3.03 58.71
C THR A 230 27.05 -3.02 57.29
N GLN A 231 27.00 -4.15 56.57
CA GLN A 231 27.46 -4.25 55.18
C GLN A 231 26.40 -3.77 54.18
N TYR A 232 25.13 -3.88 54.56
CA TYR A 232 24.01 -3.38 53.77
C TYR A 232 24.18 -1.87 53.52
N VAL A 233 24.38 -1.07 54.56
CA VAL A 233 24.48 0.40 54.45
C VAL A 233 25.64 0.85 53.56
N SER A 234 26.78 0.15 53.56
CA SER A 234 27.94 0.54 52.73
C SER A 234 27.80 0.18 51.25
N LYS A 235 27.12 -0.92 50.92
CA LYS A 235 26.97 -1.41 49.53
C LYS A 235 25.66 -0.96 48.87
N PHE A 236 24.68 -0.51 49.66
CA PHE A 236 23.37 -0.13 49.14
C PHE A 236 23.43 0.98 48.09
N GLY A 237 24.34 1.95 48.22
CA GLY A 237 24.54 3.03 47.24
C GLY A 237 24.94 2.51 45.86
N ASP A 238 26.02 1.73 45.77
CA ASP A 238 26.52 1.17 44.50
C ASP A 238 25.49 0.24 43.83
N HIS A 239 24.74 -0.51 44.63
CA HIS A 239 23.66 -1.37 44.14
C HIS A 239 22.43 -0.59 43.69
N LEU A 240 22.10 0.55 44.32
CA LEU A 240 20.98 1.39 43.91
C LEU A 240 21.18 1.97 42.51
N ASP A 241 22.37 2.49 42.20
CA ASP A 241 22.70 3.00 40.87
C ASP A 241 22.62 1.88 39.82
N SER A 242 23.12 0.70 40.16
CA SER A 242 23.05 -0.49 39.28
C SER A 242 21.60 -0.96 39.06
N ILE A 243 20.78 -0.98 40.11
CA ILE A 243 19.35 -1.31 40.03
C ILE A 243 18.62 -0.30 39.15
N HIS A 244 18.89 0.99 39.34
CA HIS A 244 18.25 2.04 38.56
C HIS A 244 18.62 1.94 37.08
N SER A 245 19.91 1.74 36.77
CA SER A 245 20.41 1.54 35.41
C SER A 245 19.78 0.30 34.75
N CYS A 246 19.69 -0.83 35.47
CA CYS A 246 19.02 -2.03 34.97
C CYS A 246 17.52 -1.78 34.70
N ALA A 247 16.83 -1.06 35.58
CA ALA A 247 15.42 -0.74 35.41
C ALA A 247 15.18 0.18 34.20
N GLU A 248 16.05 1.18 33.98
CA GLU A 248 16.01 2.04 32.80
C GLU A 248 16.27 1.25 31.51
N ALA A 249 17.27 0.36 31.51
CA ALA A 249 17.58 -0.50 30.39
C ALA A 249 16.41 -1.45 30.06
N ILE A 250 15.77 -2.03 31.08
CA ILE A 250 14.57 -2.86 30.92
C ILE A 250 13.43 -2.03 30.31
N GLN A 251 13.19 -0.83 30.83
CA GLN A 251 12.15 0.05 30.29
C GLN A 251 12.42 0.41 28.82
N ALA A 252 13.66 0.77 28.48
CA ALA A 252 14.07 1.09 27.12
C ALA A 252 13.89 -0.10 26.17
N CYS A 253 14.31 -1.30 26.58
CA CYS A 253 14.13 -2.52 25.79
C CYS A 253 12.65 -2.87 25.59
N GLY A 254 11.82 -2.70 26.62
CA GLY A 254 10.37 -2.92 26.54
C GLY A 254 9.68 -1.92 25.61
N LEU A 255 10.08 -0.64 25.65
CA LEU A 255 9.58 0.38 24.73
C LEU A 255 9.98 0.06 23.28
N TYR A 256 11.24 -0.32 23.05
CA TYR A 256 11.71 -0.71 21.72
C TYR A 256 10.95 -1.93 21.17
N GLN A 257 10.73 -2.95 22.00
CA GLN A 257 9.95 -4.12 21.61
C GLN A 257 8.49 -3.78 21.27
N LYS A 258 7.90 -2.82 21.99
CA LYS A 258 6.57 -2.31 21.69
C LYS A 258 6.51 -1.66 20.31
N VAL A 259 7.49 -0.81 19.98
CA VAL A 259 7.55 -0.14 18.67
C VAL A 259 7.57 -1.16 17.53
N ILE A 260 8.45 -2.17 17.59
CA ILE A 260 8.55 -3.20 16.55
C ILE A 260 7.22 -3.97 16.42
N THR A 261 6.63 -4.36 17.55
CA THR A 261 5.37 -5.13 17.55
C THR A 261 4.22 -4.31 16.96
N ASP A 262 4.12 -3.04 17.34
CA ASP A 262 3.10 -2.12 16.82
C ASP A 262 3.28 -1.87 15.32
N ASP A 263 4.52 -1.76 14.83
CA ASP A 263 4.83 -1.61 13.41
C ASP A 263 4.42 -2.85 12.60
N VAL A 264 4.72 -4.06 13.09
CA VAL A 264 4.33 -5.32 12.45
C VAL A 264 2.81 -5.46 12.40
N LEU A 265 2.13 -5.15 13.51
CA LEU A 265 0.67 -5.19 13.58
C LEU A 265 0.04 -4.13 12.66
N THR A 266 0.64 -2.95 12.55
CA THR A 266 0.18 -1.88 11.66
C THR A 266 0.33 -2.29 10.20
N LEU A 267 1.48 -2.84 9.83
CA LEU A 267 1.74 -3.38 8.50
C LEU A 267 0.72 -4.46 8.12
N SER A 268 0.50 -5.44 9.00
CA SER A 268 -0.47 -6.51 8.78
C SER A 268 -1.89 -5.96 8.58
N LYS A 269 -2.30 -4.96 9.38
CA LYS A 269 -3.61 -4.31 9.21
C LYS A 269 -3.70 -3.51 7.90
N LEU A 270 -2.62 -2.86 7.47
CA LEU A 270 -2.56 -2.13 6.21
C LEU A 270 -2.70 -3.09 5.02
N GLU A 271 -1.98 -4.21 5.02
CA GLU A 271 -2.07 -5.22 3.94
C GLU A 271 -3.48 -5.80 3.78
N MET A 272 -4.20 -5.94 4.89
CA MET A 272 -5.58 -6.42 4.85
C MET A 272 -6.59 -5.33 4.48
N ASN A 273 -6.16 -4.09 4.18
CA ASN A 273 -7.03 -2.91 4.04
C ASN A 273 -7.98 -2.72 5.24
N LYS A 274 -7.50 -3.06 6.46
CA LYS A 274 -8.29 -3.04 7.70
C LYS A 274 -8.01 -1.84 8.60
N VAL A 275 -7.10 -0.94 8.21
CA VAL A 275 -6.87 0.29 8.98
C VAL A 275 -8.04 1.24 8.75
N LYS A 276 -8.77 1.54 9.82
CA LYS A 276 -9.79 2.61 9.84
C LYS A 276 -9.21 3.81 10.59
N LEU A 277 -9.31 4.99 9.99
CA LEU A 277 -8.95 6.25 10.63
C LEU A 277 -10.02 6.62 11.66
N VAL A 278 -9.60 7.04 12.85
CA VAL A 278 -10.48 7.56 13.91
C VAL A 278 -10.38 9.08 13.91
N ASN A 279 -11.15 9.71 13.04
CA ASN A 279 -11.09 11.17 12.88
C ASN A 279 -11.84 11.89 13.99
N ARG A 280 -11.15 12.79 14.71
CA ARG A 280 -11.71 13.63 15.79
C ARG A 280 -11.13 15.05 15.71
N PRO A 281 -11.80 16.05 16.31
CA PRO A 281 -11.22 17.39 16.43
C PRO A 281 -9.87 17.36 17.14
N MET A 282 -8.84 17.90 16.50
CA MET A 282 -7.48 18.00 17.05
C MET A 282 -6.76 19.25 16.54
N SER A 283 -5.76 19.72 17.29
CA SER A 283 -4.87 20.80 16.86
C SER A 283 -3.52 20.22 16.39
N PRO A 284 -3.11 20.45 15.12
CA PRO A 284 -1.79 20.04 14.64
C PRO A 284 -0.65 20.65 15.46
N PHE A 285 -0.82 21.90 15.91
CA PHE A 285 0.15 22.58 16.76
C PHE A 285 0.36 21.85 18.10
N ASN A 286 -0.71 21.52 18.82
CA ASN A 286 -0.59 20.78 20.09
C ASN A 286 0.06 19.41 19.92
N LEU A 287 -0.18 18.75 18.77
CA LEU A 287 0.47 17.49 18.45
C LEU A 287 1.98 17.69 18.28
N ILE A 288 2.41 18.68 17.50
CA ILE A 288 3.83 18.99 17.29
C ILE A 288 4.51 19.28 18.62
N GLN A 289 3.92 20.12 19.47
CA GLN A 289 4.44 20.39 20.82
C GLN A 289 4.54 19.13 21.68
N SER A 290 3.56 18.22 21.59
CA SER A 290 3.60 16.96 22.33
C SER A 290 4.73 16.04 21.85
N VAL A 291 4.98 15.99 20.54
CA VAL A 291 6.07 15.20 19.95
C VAL A 291 7.42 15.83 20.29
N GLU A 292 7.56 17.14 20.19
CA GLU A 292 8.77 17.85 20.58
C GLU A 292 9.14 17.54 22.04
N GLN A 293 8.19 17.75 22.97
CA GLN A 293 8.37 17.46 24.40
C GLN A 293 8.78 16.02 24.69
N MET A 294 8.30 15.06 23.89
CA MET A 294 8.68 13.66 24.03
C MET A 294 10.17 13.41 23.77
N PHE A 295 10.81 14.21 22.92
CA PHE A 295 12.18 13.99 22.44
C PHE A 295 13.20 15.03 22.90
N ILE A 296 12.79 16.07 23.64
CA ILE A 296 13.71 17.09 24.19
C ILE A 296 14.84 16.44 25.01
N ALA A 297 14.53 15.44 25.84
CA ALA A 297 15.55 14.77 26.66
C ALA A 297 16.57 14.00 25.81
N ASP A 298 16.13 13.31 24.76
CA ASP A 298 17.00 12.57 23.84
C ASP A 298 17.88 13.51 23.01
N ALA A 299 17.32 14.62 22.53
CA ALA A 299 18.06 15.66 21.82
C ALA A 299 19.12 16.31 22.73
N ASN A 300 18.77 16.65 23.97
CA ASN A 300 19.69 17.21 24.97
C ASN A 300 20.80 16.22 25.33
N LYS A 301 20.49 14.93 25.47
CA LYS A 301 21.48 13.87 25.71
C LYS A 301 22.51 13.78 24.59
N LYS A 302 22.10 14.03 23.34
CA LYS A 302 22.99 14.11 22.16
C LYS A 302 23.57 15.51 21.90
N GLN A 303 23.22 16.51 22.71
CA GLN A 303 23.61 17.91 22.51
C GLN A 303 23.24 18.47 21.12
N ILE A 304 22.07 18.11 20.60
CA ILE A 304 21.50 18.67 19.36
C ILE A 304 20.27 19.53 19.69
N SER A 305 20.02 20.59 18.92
CA SER A 305 18.80 21.39 19.11
C SER A 305 17.58 20.69 18.52
N LEU A 306 16.44 20.79 19.21
CA LEU A 306 15.14 20.37 18.71
C LEU A 306 14.21 21.58 18.86
N VAL A 307 13.62 22.02 17.76
CA VAL A 307 12.74 23.21 17.72
C VAL A 307 11.56 23.00 16.78
N ASP A 308 10.43 23.64 17.06
CA ASP A 308 9.32 23.75 16.12
C ASP A 308 9.33 25.07 15.34
N ASP A 309 8.86 25.03 14.09
CA ASP A 309 8.64 26.17 13.21
C ASP A 309 7.25 26.06 12.58
N VAL A 310 6.24 26.50 13.32
CA VAL A 310 4.83 26.37 12.92
C VAL A 310 4.26 27.72 12.48
N SER A 311 3.63 27.75 11.30
CA SER A 311 3.01 28.97 10.77
C SER A 311 1.81 29.44 11.62
N ASP A 312 1.55 30.75 11.64
CA ASP A 312 0.44 31.32 12.43
C ASP A 312 -0.93 30.80 11.99
N ALA A 313 -1.06 30.39 10.72
CA ALA A 313 -2.26 29.76 10.18
C ALA A 313 -2.54 28.41 10.85
N VAL A 314 -1.51 27.67 11.26
CA VAL A 314 -1.64 26.34 11.91
C VAL A 314 -1.86 26.46 13.43
N LYS A 315 -1.26 27.45 14.10
CA LYS A 315 -1.34 27.60 15.57
C LYS A 315 -2.78 27.66 16.11
N GLY A 316 -3.68 28.32 15.39
CA GLY A 316 -5.10 28.43 15.76
C GLY A 316 -6.01 27.34 15.17
N LEU A 317 -5.47 26.50 14.29
CA LEU A 317 -6.24 25.59 13.45
C LEU A 317 -6.67 24.34 14.24
N ILE A 318 -7.93 23.96 14.04
CA ILE A 318 -8.50 22.71 14.53
C ILE A 318 -9.05 21.96 13.33
N VAL A 319 -8.62 20.71 13.19
CA VAL A 319 -8.96 19.84 12.07
C VAL A 319 -9.58 18.54 12.56
N ILE A 320 -10.34 17.89 11.69
CA ILE A 320 -10.90 16.56 11.91
C ILE A 320 -9.91 15.54 11.32
N ALA A 321 -9.12 14.90 12.19
CA ALA A 321 -8.07 13.96 11.79
C ALA A 321 -7.81 12.90 12.88
N ASP A 322 -7.07 11.85 12.54
CA ASP A 322 -6.63 10.82 13.49
C ASP A 322 -5.31 11.23 14.16
N PHE A 323 -5.41 11.75 15.38
CA PHE A 323 -4.28 12.18 16.20
C PHE A 323 -3.21 11.08 16.35
N ASN A 324 -3.63 9.82 16.56
CA ASN A 324 -2.70 8.75 16.84
C ASN A 324 -1.89 8.38 15.59
N ARG A 325 -2.54 8.32 14.43
CA ARG A 325 -1.85 8.02 13.15
C ARG A 325 -0.91 9.13 12.75
N LEU A 326 -1.33 10.38 12.92
CA LEU A 326 -0.48 11.53 12.64
C LEU A 326 0.73 11.58 13.58
N SER A 327 0.50 11.30 14.88
CA SER A 327 1.60 11.21 15.87
C SER A 327 2.59 10.11 15.51
N GLN A 328 2.14 8.96 14.99
CA GLN A 328 2.99 7.86 14.58
C GLN A 328 3.95 8.26 13.45
N ILE A 329 3.47 9.01 12.45
CA ILE A 329 4.33 9.53 11.38
C ILE A 329 5.40 10.47 11.96
N LEU A 330 4.97 11.46 12.76
CA LEU A 330 5.87 12.46 13.33
C LEU A 330 6.91 11.86 14.28
N ILE A 331 6.50 10.97 15.20
CA ILE A 331 7.40 10.26 16.12
C ILE A 331 8.45 9.49 15.34
N ASN A 332 8.05 8.77 14.28
CA ASN A 332 8.99 8.02 13.45
C ASN A 332 9.99 8.94 12.74
N LEU A 333 9.53 10.04 12.13
CA LEU A 333 10.42 10.98 11.43
C LEU A 333 11.36 11.73 12.39
N VAL A 334 10.85 12.22 13.52
CA VAL A 334 11.65 12.93 14.53
C VAL A 334 12.66 11.99 15.19
N SER A 335 12.24 10.78 15.55
CA SER A 335 13.16 9.77 16.10
C SER A 335 14.27 9.43 15.11
N ASN A 336 13.97 9.32 13.81
CA ASN A 336 14.98 9.08 12.78
C ASN A 336 15.93 10.29 12.64
N ALA A 337 15.40 11.51 12.61
CA ALA A 337 16.19 12.74 12.56
C ALA A 337 17.20 12.83 13.73
N ILE A 338 16.74 12.58 14.96
CA ILE A 338 17.60 12.55 16.16
C ILE A 338 18.60 11.38 16.11
N LYS A 339 18.18 10.23 15.59
CA LYS A 339 19.04 9.04 15.44
C LYS A 339 20.25 9.35 14.54
N PHE A 340 20.02 9.98 13.39
CA PHE A 340 21.03 10.18 12.35
C PHE A 340 21.75 11.55 12.39
N THR A 341 21.30 12.47 13.24
CA THR A 341 21.99 13.75 13.49
C THR A 341 22.98 13.61 14.63
N LYS A 342 24.27 13.85 14.34
CA LYS A 342 25.33 13.85 15.36
C LYS A 342 25.57 15.24 15.96
N THR A 343 25.50 16.28 15.14
CA THR A 343 25.71 17.69 15.52
C THR A 343 24.74 18.59 14.75
N GLY A 344 24.41 19.74 15.33
CA GLY A 344 23.44 20.68 14.77
C GLY A 344 22.06 20.51 15.41
N GLY A 345 21.03 20.25 14.61
CA GLY A 345 19.66 20.20 15.13
C GLY A 345 18.63 19.58 14.21
N VAL A 346 17.42 19.49 14.76
CA VAL A 346 16.21 18.99 14.13
C VAL A 346 15.12 20.06 14.26
N THR A 347 14.45 20.39 13.16
CA THR A 347 13.35 21.35 13.12
C THR A 347 12.08 20.66 12.64
N ILE A 348 10.98 20.82 13.38
CA ILE A 348 9.65 20.35 12.99
C ILE A 348 8.88 21.53 12.42
N HIS A 349 8.77 21.60 11.10
CA HIS A 349 8.05 22.64 10.40
C HIS A 349 6.63 22.19 10.03
N CYS A 350 5.65 23.10 10.10
CA CYS A 350 4.28 22.81 9.69
C CYS A 350 3.58 24.04 9.10
N ASP A 351 2.92 23.84 7.95
CA ASP A 351 2.20 24.88 7.24
C ASP A 351 0.95 24.36 6.50
N VAL A 352 0.06 25.26 6.08
CA VAL A 352 -1.13 24.93 5.28
C VAL A 352 -0.87 25.28 3.82
N VAL A 353 -0.93 24.28 2.93
CA VAL A 353 -0.51 24.45 1.53
C VAL A 353 -1.65 24.95 0.64
N GLN A 354 -2.87 24.41 0.79
CA GLN A 354 -4.01 24.83 -0.02
C GLN A 354 -5.37 24.48 0.62
N VAL A 355 -6.35 25.39 0.45
CA VAL A 355 -7.77 25.12 0.68
C VAL A 355 -8.33 24.51 -0.61
N ALA A 356 -8.61 23.22 -0.61
CA ALA A 356 -9.38 22.61 -1.70
C ALA A 356 -10.84 23.11 -1.62
N ALA A 357 -11.55 23.18 -2.74
CA ALA A 357 -12.93 23.66 -2.77
C ALA A 357 -13.80 23.02 -1.65
N GLY A 358 -14.34 23.84 -0.74
CA GLY A 358 -15.07 23.40 0.46
C GLY A 358 -14.29 23.65 1.76
N ASN A 359 -14.52 22.80 2.78
CA ASN A 359 -13.86 22.85 4.10
C ASN A 359 -12.58 21.98 4.18
N LYS A 360 -12.06 21.51 3.04
CA LYS A 360 -10.90 20.61 3.01
C LYS A 360 -9.59 21.40 2.91
N LEU A 361 -8.65 21.04 3.76
CA LEU A 361 -7.34 21.66 3.90
C LEU A 361 -6.27 20.59 3.68
N GLU A 362 -5.22 20.95 2.93
CA GLU A 362 -3.98 20.19 2.92
C GLU A 362 -2.96 20.83 3.88
N VAL A 363 -2.53 20.05 4.88
CA VAL A 363 -1.54 20.44 5.87
C VAL A 363 -0.22 19.74 5.55
N LEU A 364 0.86 20.51 5.44
CA LEU A 364 2.22 20.04 5.22
C LEU A 364 2.98 20.00 6.54
N PHE A 365 3.66 18.90 6.77
CA PHE A 365 4.60 18.72 7.85
C PHE A 365 5.98 18.42 7.25
N SER A 366 7.01 18.99 7.85
CA SER A 366 8.40 18.73 7.46
C SER A 366 9.24 18.49 8.71
N VAL A 367 10.03 17.42 8.71
CA VAL A 367 11.10 17.20 9.71
C VAL A 367 12.42 17.43 9.00
N ILE A 368 13.12 18.49 9.41
CA ILE A 368 14.37 18.93 8.84
C ILE A 368 15.48 18.55 9.82
N ASP A 369 16.50 17.85 9.35
CA ASP A 369 17.65 17.47 10.15
C ASP A 369 18.94 17.95 9.49
N THR A 370 19.97 18.21 10.29
CA THR A 370 21.32 18.56 9.81
C THR A 370 22.26 17.36 9.81
N GLY A 371 21.72 16.15 9.69
CA GLY A 371 22.48 14.89 9.71
C GLY A 371 23.21 14.60 8.40
N MET A 372 23.47 13.31 8.16
CA MET A 372 24.22 12.84 6.99
C MET A 372 23.47 13.00 5.65
N GLY A 373 22.17 13.25 5.69
CA GLY A 373 21.30 13.28 4.52
C GLY A 373 21.09 11.90 3.89
N VAL A 374 20.32 11.90 2.80
CA VAL A 374 19.97 10.74 1.99
C VAL A 374 20.61 10.84 0.60
N ASP A 375 21.20 9.74 0.14
CA ASP A 375 21.84 9.65 -1.17
C ASP A 375 20.81 9.64 -2.32
N ALA A 376 21.19 10.19 -3.47
CA ALA A 376 20.26 10.46 -4.58
C ALA A 376 19.56 9.20 -5.12
N LEU A 377 20.26 8.07 -5.11
CA LEU A 377 19.74 6.77 -5.54
C LEU A 377 18.70 6.19 -4.56
N ASP A 378 18.78 6.56 -3.29
CA ASP A 378 17.99 5.97 -2.21
C ASP A 378 16.72 6.78 -1.90
N ARG A 379 16.64 8.06 -2.30
CA ARG A 379 15.52 8.98 -1.95
C ARG A 379 14.12 8.46 -2.24
N VAL A 380 13.95 7.65 -3.29
CA VAL A 380 12.65 7.05 -3.64
C VAL A 380 12.47 5.71 -2.92
N SER A 381 13.50 4.86 -2.95
CA SER A 381 13.42 3.49 -2.46
C SER A 381 13.38 3.39 -0.93
N ILE A 382 13.82 4.40 -0.16
CA ILE A 382 13.75 4.39 1.32
C ILE A 382 12.31 4.33 1.87
N PHE A 383 11.31 4.68 1.07
CA PHE A 383 9.90 4.53 1.42
C PHE A 383 9.31 3.21 0.93
N ASP A 384 10.07 2.40 0.19
CA ASP A 384 9.66 1.09 -0.24
C ASP A 384 9.83 0.08 0.89
N ARG A 385 9.05 -0.99 0.78
CA ARG A 385 8.96 -2.02 1.79
C ARG A 385 10.30 -2.73 1.96
N PHE A 386 10.78 -2.84 3.20
CA PHE A 386 11.99 -3.58 3.58
C PHE A 386 13.31 -3.00 3.05
N VAL A 387 13.28 -1.76 2.57
CA VAL A 387 14.46 -1.06 2.08
C VAL A 387 15.11 -0.26 3.20
N GLN A 388 16.43 -0.29 3.24
CA GLN A 388 17.28 0.56 4.08
C GLN A 388 18.26 1.31 3.15
N ALA A 389 18.68 2.51 3.55
CA ALA A 389 19.67 3.27 2.79
C ALA A 389 21.01 2.52 2.72
N THR A 390 21.70 2.61 1.58
CA THR A 390 22.80 1.71 1.19
C THR A 390 24.16 2.05 1.84
N GLN A 391 24.21 2.97 2.81
CA GLN A 391 25.48 3.43 3.38
C GLN A 391 26.17 2.36 4.25
N ARG A 392 27.43 2.06 3.90
CA ARG A 392 28.23 0.90 4.34
C ARG A 392 28.75 0.93 5.79
N ASP A 393 28.49 2.00 6.54
CA ASP A 393 28.95 2.19 7.94
C ASP A 393 27.81 2.11 8.98
N MET A 394 26.74 1.38 8.67
CA MET A 394 25.50 1.34 9.49
C MET A 394 25.36 0.07 10.37
N SER A 395 26.46 -0.57 10.77
CA SER A 395 26.37 -1.74 11.67
C SER A 395 25.80 -1.39 13.05
N GLU A 396 25.91 -0.13 13.50
CA GLU A 396 25.36 0.36 14.77
C GLU A 396 23.88 0.77 14.71
N TYR A 397 23.29 0.93 13.53
CA TYR A 397 21.98 1.57 13.37
C TYR A 397 20.96 0.70 12.62
N SER A 398 20.90 -0.61 12.90
CA SER A 398 19.84 -1.51 12.43
C SER A 398 18.44 -0.99 12.80
N GLY A 399 17.50 -1.04 11.87
CA GLY A 399 16.07 -0.81 12.13
C GLY A 399 15.22 -1.53 11.08
N SER A 400 14.00 -1.92 11.41
CA SER A 400 13.14 -2.84 10.62
C SER A 400 12.92 -2.49 9.13
N GLY A 401 13.21 -1.25 8.71
CA GLY A 401 12.90 -0.74 7.37
C GLY A 401 11.39 -0.56 7.13
N LEU A 402 10.57 -0.66 8.19
CA LEU A 402 9.12 -0.49 8.11
C LEU A 402 8.66 0.92 8.41
N GLY A 403 9.36 1.66 9.28
CA GLY A 403 8.89 2.96 9.76
C GLY A 403 8.51 3.91 8.63
N LEU A 404 9.42 4.16 7.68
CA LEU A 404 9.17 5.07 6.56
C LEU A 404 8.08 4.56 5.61
N PHE A 405 8.02 3.24 5.36
CA PHE A 405 6.94 2.63 4.58
C PHE A 405 5.59 2.80 5.28
N ILE A 406 5.50 2.59 6.60
CA ILE A 406 4.28 2.83 7.38
C ILE A 406 3.91 4.30 7.34
N SER A 407 4.88 5.21 7.50
CA SER A 407 4.65 6.66 7.36
C SER A 407 4.06 7.02 5.99
N LYS A 408 4.57 6.42 4.91
CA LYS A 408 4.03 6.57 3.56
C LYS A 408 2.59 6.09 3.46
N MET A 409 2.33 4.85 3.87
CA MET A 409 0.99 4.27 3.83
C MET A 409 -0.02 5.07 4.66
N LEU A 410 0.37 5.57 5.83
CA LEU A 410 -0.49 6.39 6.69
C LEU A 410 -0.77 7.76 6.06
N SER A 411 0.24 8.41 5.47
CA SER A 411 0.05 9.69 4.76
C SER A 411 -0.87 9.53 3.55
N GLU A 412 -0.68 8.48 2.75
CA GLU A 412 -1.55 8.14 1.61
C GLU A 412 -2.99 7.80 2.06
N LEU A 413 -3.15 7.08 3.17
CA LEU A 413 -4.45 6.77 3.76
C LEU A 413 -5.18 8.04 4.24
N MET A 414 -4.45 9.05 4.68
CA MET A 414 -4.96 10.39 5.02
C MET A 414 -5.08 11.31 3.80
N GLY A 415 -4.99 10.77 2.58
CA GLY A 415 -5.18 11.50 1.32
C GLY A 415 -4.01 12.41 0.92
N GLY A 416 -2.87 12.33 1.61
CA GLY A 416 -1.67 13.09 1.32
C GLY A 416 -0.56 12.26 0.67
N ARG A 417 0.67 12.74 0.75
CA ARG A 417 1.89 12.06 0.24
C ARG A 417 3.11 12.34 1.13
N ILE A 418 4.14 11.49 1.05
CA ILE A 418 5.43 11.67 1.74
C ILE A 418 6.60 11.67 0.74
N TRP A 419 7.64 12.46 0.99
CA TRP A 419 8.87 12.52 0.19
C TRP A 419 10.06 13.04 1.01
N VAL A 420 11.26 12.96 0.45
CA VAL A 420 12.48 13.51 1.07
C VAL A 420 13.23 14.42 0.11
N GLU A 421 13.74 15.52 0.64
CA GLU A 421 14.65 16.46 -0.03
C GLU A 421 16.01 16.37 0.68
N SER A 422 17.07 16.07 -0.07
CA SER A 422 18.42 15.91 0.47
C SER A 422 19.43 16.08 -0.65
N GLY A 423 20.53 16.78 -0.37
CA GLY A 423 21.61 17.04 -1.32
C GLY A 423 21.59 18.45 -1.93
N LYS A 424 22.67 18.77 -2.63
CA LYS A 424 22.94 20.15 -3.13
C LYS A 424 21.88 20.65 -4.10
N GLU A 425 21.23 19.76 -4.87
CA GLU A 425 20.14 20.15 -5.77
C GLU A 425 18.92 20.77 -5.05
N PHE A 426 18.75 20.48 -3.76
CA PHE A 426 17.70 21.08 -2.92
C PHE A 426 18.23 22.24 -2.07
N GLY A 427 19.43 22.76 -2.39
CA GLY A 427 20.08 23.82 -1.61
C GLY A 427 20.65 23.36 -0.27
N MET A 428 20.74 22.04 -0.03
CA MET A 428 21.22 21.48 1.23
C MET A 428 22.67 20.98 1.09
N THR A 429 23.56 21.51 1.93
CA THR A 429 24.97 21.08 1.97
C THR A 429 25.17 19.83 2.83
N VAL A 430 24.32 19.66 3.85
CA VAL A 430 24.24 18.54 4.80
C VAL A 430 22.78 18.41 5.26
N GLY A 431 22.37 17.22 5.69
CA GLY A 431 21.04 16.98 6.25
C GLY A 431 19.98 16.51 5.25
N SER A 432 18.77 16.28 5.78
CA SER A 432 17.58 15.92 5.00
C SER A 432 16.34 16.65 5.48
N LYS A 433 15.38 16.80 4.58
CA LYS A 433 14.04 17.34 4.86
C LYS A 433 13.01 16.31 4.43
N PHE A 434 12.44 15.61 5.42
CA PHE A 434 11.35 14.67 5.23
C PHE A 434 10.02 15.41 5.27
N ASN A 435 9.30 15.42 4.17
CA ASN A 435 8.03 16.13 4.01
C ASN A 435 6.89 15.12 3.93
N PHE A 436 5.76 15.40 4.57
CA PHE A 436 4.53 14.69 4.30
C PHE A 436 3.31 15.61 4.39
N THR A 437 2.26 15.28 3.64
CA THR A 437 0.99 15.99 3.69
C THR A 437 -0.12 15.11 4.25
N MET A 438 -1.17 15.78 4.73
CA MET A 438 -2.44 15.21 5.15
C MET A 438 -3.56 16.07 4.58
N VAL A 439 -4.60 15.42 4.04
CA VAL A 439 -5.84 16.10 3.66
C VAL A 439 -6.87 15.89 4.77
N CYS A 440 -7.39 16.98 5.31
CA CYS A 440 -8.33 16.95 6.43
C CYS A 440 -9.40 18.03 6.27
N GLU A 441 -10.45 17.95 7.09
CA GLU A 441 -11.48 18.98 7.14
C GLU A 441 -11.24 19.91 8.32
N GLN A 442 -11.46 21.21 8.12
CA GLN A 442 -11.48 22.16 9.23
C GLN A 442 -12.67 21.85 10.13
N ALA A 443 -12.44 21.75 11.44
CA ALA A 443 -13.49 21.52 12.41
C ALA A 443 -14.47 22.71 12.44
N ALA A 444 -15.76 22.43 12.53
CA ALA A 444 -16.77 23.48 12.70
C ALA A 444 -16.58 24.23 14.02
N ASP A 445 -17.04 25.48 14.10
CA ASP A 445 -16.81 26.37 15.25
C ASP A 445 -17.25 25.76 16.60
N GLU A 446 -18.38 25.05 16.64
CA GLU A 446 -18.85 24.37 17.85
C GLU A 446 -17.89 23.27 18.32
N GLN A 447 -17.40 22.44 17.39
CA GLN A 447 -16.45 21.35 17.68
C GLN A 447 -15.08 21.91 18.08
N ALA A 448 -14.64 22.96 17.40
CA ALA A 448 -13.41 23.70 17.70
C ALA A 448 -13.47 24.33 19.10
N ASN A 449 -14.60 24.94 19.47
CA ASN A 449 -14.81 25.53 20.79
C ASN A 449 -14.87 24.46 21.89
N HIS A 450 -15.52 23.33 21.65
CA HIS A 450 -15.55 22.21 22.60
C HIS A 450 -14.14 21.64 22.85
N TYR A 451 -13.35 21.47 21.79
CA TYR A 451 -11.95 21.06 21.90
C TYR A 451 -11.14 22.08 22.71
N ARG A 452 -11.24 23.39 22.41
CA ARG A 452 -10.51 24.44 23.15
C ARG A 452 -10.91 24.49 24.62
N GLN A 453 -12.20 24.31 24.95
CA GLN A 453 -12.67 24.24 26.33
C GLN A 453 -12.13 23.01 27.06
N SER A 454 -12.04 21.86 26.39
CA SER A 454 -11.45 20.65 26.96
C SER A 454 -9.95 20.81 27.25
N GLN A 455 -9.22 21.55 26.40
CA GLN A 455 -7.81 21.87 26.58
C GLN A 455 -7.59 22.95 27.65
N ARG A 456 -8.45 23.97 27.73
CA ARG A 456 -8.34 25.04 28.75
C ARG A 456 -8.53 24.54 30.17
N ARG A 457 -9.42 23.56 30.40
CA ARG A 457 -9.52 22.89 31.71
C ARG A 457 -8.24 22.16 32.11
N VAL A 458 -7.35 21.86 31.16
CA VAL A 458 -6.03 21.26 31.40
C VAL A 458 -4.94 22.33 31.56
N SER A 459 -5.01 23.47 30.85
CA SER A 459 -4.03 24.57 30.93
C SER A 459 -4.26 25.57 32.07
N ASP A 460 -5.49 25.71 32.58
CA ASP A 460 -5.78 26.45 33.83
C ASP A 460 -5.31 25.69 35.08
N ILE A 461 -4.82 24.45 34.91
CA ILE A 461 -3.85 23.85 35.82
C ILE A 461 -2.47 24.38 35.43
N GLY A 462 -2.29 25.69 35.57
CA GLY A 462 -0.98 26.31 35.48
C GLY A 462 -0.13 25.79 36.63
N ILE A 463 0.73 24.79 36.36
CA ILE A 463 1.91 24.57 37.18
C ILE A 463 2.86 25.72 36.85
N SER A 464 2.58 26.89 37.41
CA SER A 464 3.63 27.87 37.64
C SER A 464 4.61 27.25 38.64
N ASP A 465 5.91 27.48 38.46
CA ASP A 465 7.01 27.14 39.38
C ASP A 465 6.92 27.80 40.77
N LYS A 466 5.71 27.97 41.30
CA LYS A 466 5.43 28.36 42.67
C LYS A 466 4.70 27.20 43.34
N SER A 467 5.42 26.64 44.33
CA SER A 467 5.01 25.72 45.38
C SER A 467 4.71 24.27 45.01
N VAL A 468 5.79 23.51 44.82
CA VAL A 468 5.86 22.07 45.18
C VAL A 468 5.53 21.84 46.67
N GLU A 469 5.52 22.89 47.49
CA GLU A 469 5.20 22.85 48.93
C GLU A 469 3.71 23.10 49.27
N ASP A 470 2.86 23.60 48.35
CA ASP A 470 1.44 23.93 48.68
C ASP A 470 0.42 22.85 48.26
N LEU A 471 0.84 21.73 47.68
CA LEU A 471 -0.05 20.59 47.37
C LEU A 471 -0.22 19.60 48.53
N GLN A 472 0.24 19.95 49.74
CA GLN A 472 -0.05 19.24 50.98
C GLN A 472 -1.36 19.72 51.62
N LEU A 473 -2.47 19.55 50.90
CA LEU A 473 -3.78 19.41 51.53
C LEU A 473 -4.25 17.97 51.30
N LEU A 474 -4.17 17.21 52.39
CA LEU A 474 -4.39 15.77 52.56
C LEU A 474 -5.82 15.35 52.22
N ILE A 475 -6.15 15.19 50.94
CA ILE A 475 -7.27 14.33 50.53
C ILE A 475 -6.67 12.98 50.12
N ASN A 476 -6.69 12.03 51.05
CA ASN A 476 -6.44 10.62 50.75
C ASN A 476 -7.70 10.07 50.06
N LEU A 477 -7.61 9.76 48.77
CA LEU A 477 -8.72 9.12 48.06
C LEU A 477 -8.72 7.62 48.35
N ASN A 478 -9.90 7.07 48.64
CA ASN A 478 -10.14 5.64 48.67
C ASN A 478 -10.43 5.16 47.25
N VAL A 479 -9.54 4.33 46.69
CA VAL A 479 -9.61 3.86 45.31
C VAL A 479 -9.85 2.35 45.28
N LEU A 480 -10.88 1.91 44.55
CA LEU A 480 -11.09 0.50 44.26
C LEU A 480 -10.47 0.15 42.90
N VAL A 481 -9.55 -0.81 42.88
CA VAL A 481 -8.90 -1.31 41.66
C VAL A 481 -9.43 -2.70 41.35
N VAL A 482 -10.23 -2.83 40.29
CA VAL A 482 -10.84 -4.08 39.84
C VAL A 482 -10.11 -4.55 38.57
N GLU A 483 -9.24 -5.55 38.73
CA GLU A 483 -8.33 -6.05 37.69
C GLU A 483 -8.03 -7.53 37.94
N ASP A 484 -8.16 -8.37 36.91
CA ASP A 484 -7.96 -9.83 37.02
C ASP A 484 -6.47 -10.24 37.03
N ASN A 485 -5.60 -9.42 36.44
CA ASN A 485 -4.17 -9.64 36.44
C ASN A 485 -3.47 -9.02 37.67
N LEU A 486 -2.96 -9.88 38.55
CA LEU A 486 -2.27 -9.48 39.78
C LEU A 486 -1.05 -8.56 39.57
N ILE A 487 -0.37 -8.65 38.42
CA ILE A 487 0.76 -7.77 38.09
C ILE A 487 0.24 -6.37 37.78
N ASN A 488 -0.79 -6.26 36.93
CA ASN A 488 -1.43 -4.97 36.61
C ASN A 488 -1.97 -4.31 37.87
N GLN A 489 -2.65 -5.09 38.73
CA GLN A 489 -3.15 -4.63 40.03
C GLN A 489 -2.01 -4.06 40.88
N ARG A 490 -0.89 -4.79 41.03
CA ARG A 490 0.26 -4.33 41.81
C ARG A 490 0.90 -3.07 41.24
N VAL A 491 0.98 -2.93 39.91
CA VAL A 491 1.51 -1.73 39.26
C VAL A 491 0.60 -0.52 39.52
N ILE A 492 -0.71 -0.66 39.32
CA ILE A 492 -1.70 0.41 39.55
C ILE A 492 -1.68 0.84 41.03
N VAL A 493 -1.69 -0.12 41.96
CA VAL A 493 -1.61 0.16 43.41
C VAL A 493 -0.32 0.88 43.77
N LYS A 494 0.85 0.47 43.24
CA LYS A 494 2.10 1.20 43.48
C LYS A 494 2.05 2.64 42.97
N MET A 495 1.45 2.88 41.80
CA MET A 495 1.27 4.23 41.27
C MET A 495 0.35 5.08 42.16
N LEU A 496 -0.78 4.53 42.61
CA LEU A 496 -1.74 5.22 43.48
C LEU A 496 -1.19 5.48 44.89
N ASN A 497 -0.45 4.52 45.47
CA ASN A 497 0.22 4.70 46.76
C ASN A 497 1.26 5.83 46.70
N SER A 498 1.96 6.00 45.57
CA SER A 498 2.87 7.14 45.36
C SER A 498 2.16 8.50 45.32
N LEU A 499 0.83 8.51 45.24
CA LEU A 499 -0.04 9.69 45.27
C LEU A 499 -0.82 9.81 46.59
N ASN A 500 -0.41 9.08 47.64
CA ASN A 500 -1.08 9.00 48.95
C ASN A 500 -2.55 8.55 48.89
N CYS A 501 -2.92 7.74 47.90
CA CYS A 501 -4.26 7.13 47.83
C CYS A 501 -4.28 5.79 48.57
N THR A 502 -5.36 5.50 49.27
CA THR A 502 -5.66 4.21 49.90
C THR A 502 -6.34 3.32 48.88
N CYS A 503 -5.78 2.14 48.63
CA CYS A 503 -6.26 1.26 47.56
C CYS A 503 -6.81 -0.04 48.11
N GLU A 504 -8.01 -0.42 47.68
CA GLU A 504 -8.50 -1.80 47.82
C GLU A 504 -8.56 -2.45 46.44
N THR A 505 -8.31 -3.76 46.38
CA THR A 505 -8.22 -4.48 45.13
C THR A 505 -9.25 -5.59 45.01
N ALA A 506 -9.74 -5.83 43.78
CA ALA A 506 -10.64 -6.91 43.44
C ALA A 506 -10.14 -7.62 42.18
N ASN A 507 -10.36 -8.93 42.11
CA ASN A 507 -9.87 -9.80 41.03
C ASN A 507 -10.88 -10.00 39.89
N ASP A 508 -12.12 -9.53 40.06
CA ASP A 508 -13.16 -9.57 39.03
C ASP A 508 -14.34 -8.64 39.36
N GLY A 509 -15.33 -8.55 38.47
CA GLY A 509 -16.51 -7.72 38.66
C GLY A 509 -17.41 -8.14 39.83
N VAL A 510 -17.46 -9.43 40.20
CA VAL A 510 -18.25 -9.90 41.34
C VAL A 510 -17.67 -9.36 42.63
N GLN A 511 -16.38 -9.61 42.86
CA GLN A 511 -15.68 -9.12 44.04
C GLN A 511 -15.61 -7.60 44.06
N GLY A 512 -15.48 -6.96 42.89
CA GLY A 512 -15.52 -5.50 42.75
C GLY A 512 -16.85 -4.92 43.23
N TYR A 513 -17.97 -5.53 42.84
CA TYR A 513 -19.30 -5.12 43.30
C TYR A 513 -19.48 -5.36 44.81
N GLU A 514 -19.12 -6.55 45.32
CA GLU A 514 -19.21 -6.87 46.76
C GLU A 514 -18.45 -5.85 47.61
N LYS A 515 -17.18 -5.58 47.25
CA LYS A 515 -16.35 -4.59 47.94
C LYS A 515 -16.96 -3.20 47.87
N TYR A 516 -17.41 -2.77 46.69
CA TYR A 516 -18.07 -1.48 46.52
C TYR A 516 -19.31 -1.33 47.40
N THR A 517 -20.14 -2.37 47.53
CA THR A 517 -21.34 -2.32 48.40
C THR A 517 -21.01 -2.32 49.88
N SER A 518 -19.86 -2.88 50.28
CA SER A 518 -19.42 -2.97 51.67
C SER A 518 -18.55 -1.80 52.14
N GLY A 519 -18.03 -0.98 51.22
CA GLY A 519 -17.09 0.10 51.50
C GLY A 519 -17.49 1.44 50.89
N GLU A 520 -16.64 2.45 51.09
CA GLU A 520 -16.78 3.77 50.47
C GLU A 520 -15.54 4.09 49.64
N PHE A 521 -15.78 4.46 48.38
CA PHE A 521 -14.72 4.73 47.41
C PHE A 521 -15.02 6.04 46.68
N ASP A 522 -13.97 6.82 46.44
CA ASP A 522 -14.02 8.08 45.69
C ASP A 522 -13.80 7.85 44.19
N LEU A 523 -13.05 6.79 43.86
CA LEU A 523 -12.65 6.43 42.50
C LEU A 523 -12.66 4.91 42.34
N VAL A 524 -13.18 4.44 41.22
CA VAL A 524 -13.09 3.03 40.82
C VAL A 524 -12.33 2.93 39.50
N LEU A 525 -11.24 2.17 39.48
CA LEU A 525 -10.55 1.76 38.27
C LEU A 525 -11.05 0.35 37.90
N MET A 526 -11.77 0.23 36.79
CA MET A 526 -12.54 -0.97 36.43
C MET A 526 -12.03 -1.56 35.12
N ASP A 527 -11.42 -2.74 35.14
CA ASP A 527 -11.15 -3.46 33.91
C ASP A 527 -12.45 -3.85 33.19
N VAL A 528 -12.51 -3.57 31.89
CA VAL A 528 -13.68 -3.85 31.05
C VAL A 528 -13.82 -5.35 30.81
N SER A 529 -12.71 -6.06 30.60
CA SER A 529 -12.70 -7.44 30.14
C SER A 529 -12.19 -8.38 31.22
N MET A 530 -13.09 -8.82 32.10
CA MET A 530 -12.77 -9.74 33.20
C MET A 530 -13.65 -11.01 33.17
N PRO A 531 -13.15 -12.15 33.68
CA PRO A 531 -13.94 -13.37 33.84
C PRO A 531 -15.04 -13.22 34.90
N ARG A 532 -16.04 -14.13 34.86
CA ARG A 532 -17.25 -14.19 35.72
C ARG A 532 -18.21 -13.02 35.58
N MET A 533 -17.77 -11.79 35.84
CA MET A 533 -18.54 -10.56 35.62
C MET A 533 -17.62 -9.52 34.98
N ASN A 534 -18.00 -9.07 33.78
CA ASN A 534 -17.24 -8.04 33.06
C ASN A 534 -17.45 -6.65 33.70
N GLY A 535 -16.57 -5.70 33.37
CA GLY A 535 -16.60 -4.37 33.96
C GLY A 535 -17.84 -3.55 33.63
N LEU A 536 -18.49 -3.79 32.48
CA LEU A 536 -19.71 -3.09 32.08
C LEU A 536 -20.91 -3.52 32.93
N ASP A 537 -21.06 -4.82 33.14
CA ASP A 537 -22.13 -5.39 33.97
C ASP A 537 -21.91 -5.05 35.45
N CYS A 538 -20.66 -5.06 35.91
CA CYS A 538 -20.31 -4.57 37.25
C CYS A 538 -20.68 -3.09 37.42
N THR A 539 -20.34 -2.24 36.42
CA THR A 539 -20.70 -0.81 36.44
C THR A 539 -22.20 -0.61 36.51
N LYS A 540 -23.00 -1.34 35.71
CA LYS A 540 -24.47 -1.26 35.77
C LYS A 540 -25.00 -1.61 37.16
N LYS A 541 -24.49 -2.68 37.77
CA LYS A 541 -24.88 -3.06 39.14
C LYS A 541 -24.50 -2.01 40.18
N ILE A 542 -23.31 -1.42 40.07
CA ILE A 542 -22.89 -0.31 40.94
C ILE A 542 -23.87 0.86 40.81
N ARG A 543 -24.23 1.25 39.57
CA ARG A 543 -25.18 2.35 39.31
C ARG A 543 -26.61 2.04 39.77
N GLU A 544 -27.05 0.79 39.67
CA GLU A 544 -28.32 0.33 40.23
C GLU A 544 -28.35 0.45 41.75
N TYR A 545 -27.33 -0.08 42.42
CA TYR A 545 -27.18 0.02 43.87
C TYR A 545 -27.10 1.47 44.35
N GLU A 546 -26.35 2.34 43.67
CA GLU A 546 -26.28 3.77 44.00
C GLU A 546 -27.66 4.44 43.91
N ARG A 547 -28.48 4.11 42.90
CA ARG A 547 -29.86 4.63 42.79
C ARG A 547 -30.77 4.09 43.87
N GLU A 548 -30.70 2.79 44.17
CA GLU A 548 -31.51 2.15 45.22
C GLU A 548 -31.21 2.71 46.62
N GLN A 549 -29.93 2.99 46.89
CA GLN A 549 -29.47 3.54 48.18
C GLN A 549 -29.42 5.07 48.20
N ASN A 550 -29.86 5.74 47.13
CA ASN A 550 -29.79 7.19 46.95
C ASN A 550 -28.39 7.78 47.22
N LYS A 551 -27.34 7.03 46.84
CA LYS A 551 -25.93 7.43 46.96
C LYS A 551 -25.51 8.29 45.77
N LYS A 552 -24.54 9.18 45.99
CA LYS A 552 -23.90 9.92 44.92
C LYS A 552 -23.12 8.96 44.02
N ALA A 553 -23.22 9.14 42.70
CA ALA A 553 -22.50 8.31 41.74
C ALA A 553 -20.97 8.45 41.91
N VAL A 554 -20.29 7.34 42.17
CA VAL A 554 -18.82 7.26 42.23
C VAL A 554 -18.21 7.48 40.85
N PHE A 555 -17.02 8.06 40.79
CA PHE A 555 -16.30 8.21 39.54
C PHE A 555 -15.69 6.87 39.11
N ILE A 556 -16.14 6.31 37.99
CA ILE A 556 -15.67 5.02 37.45
C ILE A 556 -14.87 5.27 36.18
N VAL A 557 -13.63 4.79 36.15
CA VAL A 557 -12.73 4.84 34.99
C VAL A 557 -12.52 3.43 34.46
N GLY A 558 -12.95 3.18 33.23
CA GLY A 558 -12.77 1.89 32.57
C GLY A 558 -11.35 1.70 32.04
N LEU A 559 -10.75 0.55 32.30
CA LEU A 559 -9.46 0.12 31.76
C LEU A 559 -9.70 -0.87 30.63
N SER A 560 -9.31 -0.53 29.40
CA SER A 560 -9.53 -1.39 28.22
C SER A 560 -8.23 -1.77 27.53
N GLY A 561 -8.11 -3.03 27.10
CA GLY A 561 -7.00 -3.48 26.25
C GLY A 561 -7.11 -3.05 24.78
N ASN A 562 -8.25 -2.46 24.35
CA ASN A 562 -8.49 -2.10 22.96
C ASN A 562 -9.14 -0.70 22.85
N ALA A 563 -8.52 0.19 22.08
CA ALA A 563 -8.91 1.60 21.96
C ALA A 563 -10.10 1.86 21.00
N ARG A 564 -10.88 0.84 20.62
CA ARG A 564 -11.95 1.00 19.63
C ARG A 564 -13.08 1.85 20.19
N GLN A 565 -13.59 2.75 19.36
CA GLN A 565 -14.67 3.69 19.68
C GLN A 565 -15.95 2.99 20.17
N GLU A 566 -16.29 1.82 19.61
CA GLU A 566 -17.42 1.00 20.06
C GLU A 566 -17.30 0.64 21.56
N HIS A 567 -16.10 0.35 22.08
CA HIS A 567 -15.94 0.04 23.51
C HIS A 567 -16.07 1.27 24.41
N GLN A 568 -15.72 2.47 23.91
CA GLN A 568 -15.91 3.72 24.65
C GLN A 568 -17.40 4.11 24.70
N GLU A 569 -18.14 3.91 23.60
CA GLU A 569 -19.58 4.21 23.52
C GLU A 569 -20.42 3.26 24.38
N HIS A 570 -20.21 1.94 24.28
CA HIS A 570 -20.84 0.96 25.17
C HIS A 570 -20.48 1.21 26.64
N GLY A 571 -19.28 1.74 26.84
CA GLY A 571 -18.75 2.07 28.13
C GLY A 571 -19.42 3.24 28.84
N LEU A 572 -19.52 4.38 28.15
CA LEU A 572 -20.28 5.54 28.63
C LEU A 572 -21.75 5.19 28.81
N ALA A 573 -22.33 4.38 27.89
CA ALA A 573 -23.70 3.90 28.00
C ALA A 573 -23.94 3.00 29.23
N SER A 574 -22.91 2.32 29.73
CA SER A 574 -23.00 1.52 30.97
C SER A 574 -22.93 2.35 32.26
N GLY A 575 -22.59 3.65 32.16
CA GLY A 575 -22.49 4.56 33.30
C GLY A 575 -21.07 4.84 33.79
N MET A 576 -20.02 4.44 33.05
CA MET A 576 -18.64 4.84 33.36
C MET A 576 -18.41 6.33 33.03
N ASN A 577 -17.50 6.98 33.75
CA ASN A 577 -17.23 8.41 33.60
C ASN A 577 -16.07 8.68 32.63
N SER A 578 -15.12 7.76 32.49
CA SER A 578 -13.96 7.91 31.61
C SER A 578 -13.34 6.56 31.24
N TYR A 579 -12.41 6.55 30.29
CA TYR A 579 -11.68 5.37 29.82
C TYR A 579 -10.18 5.60 29.69
N VAL A 580 -9.42 4.53 29.92
CA VAL A 580 -7.97 4.45 29.74
C VAL A 580 -7.62 3.17 29.00
N THR A 581 -6.69 3.28 28.04
CA THR A 581 -6.12 2.12 27.36
C THR A 581 -4.99 1.51 28.17
N LYS A 582 -5.02 0.19 28.37
CA LYS A 582 -3.92 -0.55 28.96
C LYS A 582 -2.71 -0.60 28.00
N PRO A 583 -1.46 -0.59 28.50
CA PRO A 583 -1.07 -0.49 29.90
C PRO A 583 -1.27 0.93 30.47
N VAL A 584 -1.74 1.00 31.71
CA VAL A 584 -2.04 2.28 32.39
C VAL A 584 -0.74 3.03 32.72
N GLN A 585 -0.68 4.32 32.36
CA GLN A 585 0.48 5.16 32.63
C GLN A 585 0.28 6.04 33.87
N LYS A 586 1.36 6.32 34.62
CA LYS A 586 1.32 7.14 35.84
C LYS A 586 0.67 8.51 35.61
N ASN A 587 1.02 9.18 34.51
CA ASN A 587 0.49 10.51 34.18
C ASN A 587 -1.03 10.50 33.93
N GLN A 588 -1.58 9.38 33.45
CA GLN A 588 -3.04 9.23 33.28
C GLN A 588 -3.73 9.09 34.63
N ILE A 589 -3.18 8.28 35.55
CA ILE A 589 -3.70 8.12 36.91
C ILE A 589 -3.70 9.48 37.66
N VAL A 590 -2.60 10.24 37.56
CA VAL A 590 -2.49 11.58 38.17
C VAL A 590 -3.63 12.50 37.71
N LYS A 591 -3.94 12.49 36.40
CA LYS A 591 -5.06 13.28 35.85
C LYS A 591 -6.40 12.91 36.48
N PHE A 592 -6.70 11.62 36.63
CA PHE A 592 -7.99 11.19 37.22
C PHE A 592 -8.07 11.51 38.71
N VAL A 593 -7.00 11.28 39.46
CA VAL A 593 -6.93 11.64 40.88
C VAL A 593 -7.16 13.13 41.07
N ASN A 594 -6.52 13.98 40.26
CA ASN A 594 -6.70 15.43 40.33
C ASN A 594 -8.14 15.86 39.95
N ASN A 595 -8.74 15.26 38.92
CA ASN A 595 -10.13 15.55 38.54
C ASN A 595 -11.13 15.20 39.64
N VAL A 596 -10.93 14.06 40.31
CA VAL A 596 -11.78 13.65 41.44
C VAL A 596 -11.58 14.58 42.64
N LYS A 597 -10.34 14.94 42.98
CA LYS A 597 -10.04 15.91 44.05
C LYS A 597 -10.72 17.27 43.81
N GLN A 598 -10.62 17.82 42.60
CA GLN A 598 -11.28 19.08 42.25
C GLN A 598 -12.82 18.95 42.32
N SER A 599 -13.38 17.81 41.91
CA SER A 599 -14.82 17.57 41.99
C SER A 599 -15.33 17.48 43.43
N ILE A 600 -14.51 16.97 44.35
CA ILE A 600 -14.81 16.92 45.78
C ILE A 600 -14.69 18.32 46.41
N GLN A 601 -13.66 19.10 46.03
CA GLN A 601 -13.45 20.45 46.54
C GLN A 601 -14.52 21.46 46.10
N ASN A 602 -15.08 21.33 44.90
CA ASN A 602 -16.18 22.19 44.43
C ASN A 602 -17.54 21.89 45.08
N LEU A 603 -17.61 20.87 45.95
CA LEU A 603 -18.82 20.45 46.68
C LEU A 603 -18.77 20.77 48.18
N GLN A 604 -17.64 21.28 48.68
CA GLN A 604 -17.48 21.87 50.01
C GLN A 604 -17.52 23.39 49.88
#